data_AF-A0A958W705-F1
#
_entry.id   AF-A0A958W705-F1
#
_cell.length_a   1.000
_cell.length_b   1.000
_cell.length_c   1.000
_cell.angle_alpha   90.00
_cell.angle_beta   90.00
_cell.angle_gamma   90.00
#
_symmetry.space_group_name_H-M   'P 1'
#
loop_
_entity.id
_entity.type
_entity.pdbx_description
1 polymer ?
#
loop_
_entity_poly.entity_id
_entity_poly.type
_entity_poly.pdbx_seq_one_letter_code
_entity_poly.pdbx_strand_id
1 'polypeptide(L)'
;LIRLDNLVKKDGLILSIGPIIKDDYPGFDIPDWSVKLINRTETINFSISIADKENGILGNSVHHAASTISAIASETKGGEGNFRFAALANCQPGIPFFPAAYHHGQNSFAIGIESPNILTDVFKKGPEDKVKENLKVELEKVLKPIETIGMAIAKSKKWMYDGIDTSTAPGLDASIGEAIETLTGQPFGSASTLFACAMITDVLKSLDVKRCGYSGLMLPVIEDKVLAQRASEGRFSVQELLLYSSVSGTGLDVVPLPGETSITTIENLLIDVASLSLKYTDKALSARLFLIPGKKAGEMVTFENPYLTSCKVMKIE
;
A
#
# COMPACT_ATOMS: atom_id res chain seq x y z
N LEU A 1 -4.38 3.82 24.23
CA LEU A 1 -4.29 2.86 23.11
C LEU A 1 -4.91 1.51 23.46
N ILE A 2 -4.42 0.74 24.44
CA ILE A 2 -5.00 -0.58 24.78
C ILE A 2 -6.52 -0.56 25.06
N ARG A 3 -7.01 0.41 25.83
CA ARG A 3 -8.47 0.56 26.07
C ARG A 3 -9.26 0.82 24.79
N LEU A 4 -8.65 1.54 23.84
CA LEU A 4 -9.26 1.87 22.55
C LEU A 4 -9.25 0.65 21.64
N ASP A 5 -8.13 -0.09 21.56
CA ASP A 5 -8.03 -1.37 20.86
C ASP A 5 -9.11 -2.36 21.31
N ASN A 6 -9.29 -2.52 22.63
CA ASN A 6 -10.34 -3.38 23.20
C ASN A 6 -11.77 -2.92 22.87
N LEU A 7 -11.98 -1.62 22.62
CA LEU A 7 -13.28 -1.10 22.20
C LEU A 7 -13.50 -1.40 20.72
N VAL A 8 -12.55 -1.02 19.88
CA VAL A 8 -12.61 -1.15 18.41
C VAL A 8 -12.74 -2.64 18.02
N LYS A 9 -11.99 -3.52 18.70
CA LYS A 9 -12.06 -4.99 18.54
C LYS A 9 -13.45 -5.57 18.82
N LYS A 10 -14.19 -5.05 19.81
CA LYS A 10 -15.54 -5.56 20.13
C LYS A 10 -16.54 -5.32 19.01
N ASP A 11 -16.32 -4.27 18.24
CA ASP A 11 -17.17 -3.88 17.13
C ASP A 11 -16.66 -4.44 15.78
N GLY A 12 -15.62 -5.28 15.80
CA GLY A 12 -15.02 -5.85 14.59
C GLY A 12 -14.32 -4.81 13.70
N LEU A 13 -13.89 -3.69 14.29
CA LEU A 13 -13.27 -2.58 13.58
C LEU A 13 -11.73 -2.67 13.65
N ILE A 14 -11.08 -1.93 12.74
CA ILE A 14 -9.64 -1.71 12.72
C ILE A 14 -9.38 -0.22 12.99
N LEU A 15 -8.33 0.10 13.75
CA LEU A 15 -7.95 1.48 14.02
C LEU A 15 -6.62 1.79 13.35
N SER A 16 -6.45 3.00 12.82
CA SER A 16 -5.14 3.58 12.58
C SER A 16 -4.97 4.87 13.35
N ILE A 17 -3.80 5.05 13.96
CA ILE A 17 -3.42 6.29 14.64
C ILE A 17 -2.57 7.21 13.75
N GLY A 18 -2.28 6.79 12.51
CA GLY A 18 -1.57 7.59 11.52
C GLY A 18 -0.10 7.85 11.83
N PRO A 19 0.49 8.90 11.24
CA PRO A 19 1.86 9.32 11.48
C PRO A 19 2.09 9.67 12.95
N ILE A 20 2.98 8.92 13.62
CA ILE A 20 3.26 9.10 15.05
C ILE A 20 4.37 10.13 15.34
N ILE A 21 5.15 10.49 14.32
CA ILE A 21 6.20 11.51 14.37
C ILE A 21 5.70 12.77 13.68
N LYS A 22 6.00 13.93 14.28
CA LYS A 22 5.78 15.25 13.68
C LYS A 22 7.13 15.96 13.49
N ASP A 23 7.20 16.80 12.47
CA ASP A 23 8.26 17.80 12.27
C ASP A 23 9.69 17.23 12.32
N ASP A 24 9.89 16.05 11.74
CA ASP A 24 11.18 15.33 11.71
C ASP A 24 11.87 15.19 13.08
N TYR A 25 11.07 15.03 14.14
CA TYR A 25 11.57 15.05 15.51
C TYR A 25 12.52 13.87 15.81
N PRO A 26 13.76 14.14 16.30
CA PRO A 26 14.75 13.08 16.56
C PRO A 26 14.59 12.39 17.92
N GLY A 27 13.86 13.00 18.86
CA GLY A 27 13.70 12.44 20.21
C GLY A 27 12.61 11.37 20.28
N PHE A 28 12.76 10.42 21.21
CA PHE A 28 11.89 9.25 21.48
C PHE A 28 12.37 7.93 20.87
N ASP A 29 12.36 6.87 21.68
CA ASP A 29 12.61 5.49 21.24
C ASP A 29 11.35 4.94 20.56
N ILE A 30 11.16 5.35 19.31
CA ILE A 30 10.05 4.90 18.46
C ILE A 30 10.07 3.38 18.25
N PRO A 31 11.23 2.72 18.04
CA PRO A 31 11.29 1.27 17.89
C PRO A 31 10.73 0.48 19.09
N ASP A 32 11.19 0.75 20.32
CA ASP A 32 10.71 0.05 21.53
C ASP A 32 9.22 0.29 21.76
N TRP A 33 8.75 1.53 21.58
CA TRP A 33 7.34 1.85 21.70
C TRP A 33 6.48 1.09 20.67
N SER A 34 6.98 0.98 19.43
CA SER A 34 6.30 0.31 18.32
C SER A 34 6.14 -1.19 18.60
N VAL A 35 7.20 -1.84 19.09
CA VAL A 35 7.15 -3.25 19.53
C VAL A 35 6.12 -3.42 20.65
N LYS A 36 6.16 -2.55 21.67
CA LYS A 36 5.17 -2.59 22.77
C LYS A 36 3.74 -2.39 22.28
N LEU A 37 3.52 -1.55 21.27
CA LEU A 37 2.21 -1.34 20.67
C LEU A 37 1.73 -2.63 19.98
N ILE A 38 2.53 -3.19 19.07
CA ILE A 38 2.22 -4.42 18.33
C ILE A 38 1.92 -5.59 19.28
N ASN A 39 2.73 -5.77 20.33
CA ASN A 39 2.58 -6.89 21.26
C ASN A 39 1.41 -6.75 22.25
N ARG A 40 0.85 -5.55 22.42
CA ARG A 40 -0.21 -5.27 23.41
C ARG A 40 -1.56 -4.94 22.80
N THR A 41 -1.65 -4.91 21.48
CA THR A 41 -2.87 -4.55 20.75
C THR A 41 -3.00 -5.43 19.52
N GLU A 42 -4.20 -5.61 19.00
CA GLU A 42 -4.44 -6.48 17.84
C GLU A 42 -4.88 -5.71 16.59
N THR A 43 -5.54 -4.56 16.77
CA THR A 43 -6.25 -3.84 15.68
C THR A 43 -5.62 -2.51 15.31
N ILE A 44 -4.62 -2.03 16.06
CA ILE A 44 -4.04 -0.69 15.86
C ILE A 44 -2.96 -0.70 14.78
N ASN A 45 -3.17 0.08 13.74
CA ASN A 45 -2.21 0.39 12.69
C ASN A 45 -1.60 1.77 12.94
N PHE A 46 -0.40 2.01 12.43
CA PHE A 46 0.28 3.28 12.58
C PHE A 46 1.30 3.48 11.47
N SER A 47 1.81 4.69 11.35
CA SER A 47 2.74 5.04 10.29
C SER A 47 3.73 6.11 10.74
N ILE A 48 4.74 6.36 9.90
CA ILE A 48 5.67 7.48 10.04
C ILE A 48 5.77 8.18 8.69
N SER A 49 5.56 9.50 8.67
CA SER A 49 5.83 10.31 7.48
C SER A 49 7.33 10.44 7.30
N ILE A 50 7.85 10.07 6.13
CA ILE A 50 9.27 10.14 5.75
C ILE A 50 9.55 11.21 4.71
N ALA A 51 8.51 11.78 4.09
CA ALA A 51 8.63 12.88 3.15
C ALA A 51 7.32 13.67 3.07
N ASP A 52 7.46 14.98 2.90
CA ASP A 52 6.36 15.87 2.56
C ASP A 52 6.82 16.96 1.58
N LYS A 53 5.86 17.63 0.92
CA LYS A 53 6.14 18.65 -0.09
C LYS A 53 6.83 19.90 0.47
N GLU A 54 6.61 20.21 1.74
CA GLU A 54 7.07 21.46 2.34
C GLU A 54 8.54 21.34 2.79
N ASN A 55 8.89 20.20 3.37
CA ASN A 55 10.17 19.94 4.02
C ASN A 55 11.07 18.99 3.22
N GLY A 56 10.55 18.34 2.17
CA GLY A 56 11.28 17.33 1.41
C GLY A 56 11.41 16.01 2.17
N ILE A 57 12.59 15.40 2.12
CA ILE A 57 12.87 14.13 2.82
C ILE A 57 13.15 14.40 4.29
N LEU A 58 12.44 13.70 5.17
CA LEU A 58 12.51 13.83 6.63
C LEU A 58 13.53 12.81 7.17
N GLY A 59 14.78 13.22 7.31
CA GLY A 59 15.91 12.32 7.57
C GLY A 59 15.82 11.56 8.89
N ASN A 60 15.41 12.21 9.99
CA ASN A 60 15.24 11.52 11.27
C ASN A 60 14.06 10.54 11.19
N SER A 61 12.99 10.91 10.49
CA SER A 61 11.79 10.09 10.33
C SER A 61 12.06 8.86 9.47
N VAL A 62 12.93 8.99 8.44
CA VAL A 62 13.46 7.84 7.68
C VAL A 62 14.19 6.87 8.61
N HIS A 63 15.11 7.38 9.45
CA HIS A 63 15.85 6.55 10.41
C HIS A 63 14.90 5.85 11.40
N HIS A 64 13.92 6.57 11.94
CA HIS A 64 12.91 6.02 12.84
C HIS A 64 12.06 4.95 12.15
N ALA A 65 11.63 5.18 10.91
CA ALA A 65 10.86 4.21 10.14
C ALA A 65 11.67 2.94 9.86
N ALA A 66 12.92 3.06 9.42
CA ALA A 66 13.81 1.93 9.17
C ALA A 66 14.07 1.10 10.43
N SER A 67 14.38 1.78 11.54
CA SER A 67 14.60 1.14 12.85
C SER A 67 13.32 0.45 13.37
N THR A 68 12.16 1.06 13.15
CA THR A 68 10.84 0.51 13.52
C THR A 68 10.53 -0.77 12.75
N ILE A 69 10.74 -0.77 11.43
CA ILE A 69 10.55 -1.97 10.57
C ILE A 69 11.38 -3.15 11.08
N SER A 70 12.65 -2.89 11.42
CA SER A 70 13.58 -3.90 11.93
C SER A 70 13.18 -4.42 13.32
N ALA A 71 12.80 -3.53 14.23
CA ALA A 71 12.40 -3.88 15.58
C ALA A 71 11.11 -4.71 15.61
N ILE A 72 10.09 -4.31 14.84
CA ILE A 72 8.82 -5.05 14.73
C ILE A 72 9.04 -6.43 14.13
N ALA A 73 9.84 -6.53 13.06
CA ALA A 73 10.13 -7.80 12.42
C ALA A 73 10.77 -8.80 13.39
N SER A 74 11.75 -8.33 14.18
CA SER A 74 12.51 -9.17 15.11
C SER A 74 11.66 -9.73 16.26
N GLU A 75 10.53 -9.10 16.56
CA GLU A 75 9.64 -9.44 17.68
C GLU A 75 8.36 -10.16 17.26
N THR A 76 8.18 -10.40 15.95
CA THR A 76 6.98 -11.05 15.42
C THR A 76 7.33 -12.23 14.52
N LYS A 77 6.55 -13.31 14.64
CA LYS A 77 6.70 -14.51 13.81
C LYS A 77 6.54 -14.13 12.34
N GLY A 78 7.50 -14.54 11.50
CA GLY A 78 7.48 -14.23 10.07
C GLY A 78 7.57 -12.74 9.72
N GLY A 79 7.88 -11.87 10.69
CA GLY A 79 7.88 -10.42 10.50
C GLY A 79 6.49 -9.80 10.31
N GLU A 80 5.42 -10.55 10.59
CA GLU A 80 4.03 -10.17 10.27
C GLU A 80 3.54 -8.93 11.03
N GLY A 81 4.21 -8.52 12.11
CA GLY A 81 3.90 -7.27 12.80
C GLY A 81 3.98 -6.04 11.90
N ASN A 82 4.85 -6.08 10.88
CA ASN A 82 5.00 -5.00 9.90
C ASN A 82 3.75 -4.80 9.02
N PHE A 83 2.79 -5.72 9.04
CA PHE A 83 1.49 -5.52 8.38
C PHE A 83 0.74 -4.29 8.93
N ARG A 84 1.03 -3.92 10.19
CA ARG A 84 0.38 -2.81 10.89
C ARG A 84 1.17 -1.50 10.85
N PHE A 85 2.27 -1.46 10.09
CA PHE A 85 3.16 -0.30 9.99
C PHE A 85 3.47 0.08 8.52
N ALA A 86 3.53 1.38 8.21
CA ALA A 86 4.09 1.86 6.95
C ALA A 86 4.88 3.16 7.13
N ALA A 87 5.91 3.32 6.30
CA ALA A 87 6.54 4.60 6.05
C ALA A 87 5.79 5.33 4.92
N LEU A 88 5.50 6.62 5.08
CA LEU A 88 4.64 7.39 4.17
C LEU A 88 5.38 8.58 3.56
N ALA A 89 5.35 8.70 2.23
CA ALA A 89 5.87 9.85 1.50
C ALA A 89 4.70 10.58 0.78
N ASN A 90 4.49 11.85 1.10
CA ASN A 90 3.39 12.69 0.57
C ASN A 90 1.98 12.08 0.71
N CYS A 91 1.76 11.18 1.66
CA CYS A 91 0.44 10.64 1.94
C CYS A 91 -0.34 11.67 2.79
N GLN A 92 -1.46 12.17 2.24
CA GLN A 92 -2.33 13.12 2.93
C GLN A 92 -3.41 12.37 3.76
N PRO A 93 -4.06 13.04 4.73
CA PRO A 93 -5.20 12.45 5.44
C PRO A 93 -6.32 12.05 4.46
N GLY A 94 -7.09 11.02 4.82
CA GLY A 94 -8.21 10.55 3.99
C GLY A 94 -7.88 9.43 2.99
N ILE A 95 -6.68 8.85 3.03
CA ILE A 95 -6.39 7.55 2.39
C ILE A 95 -7.20 6.45 3.12
N PRO A 96 -8.08 5.69 2.47
CA PRO A 96 -8.92 4.68 3.12
C PRO A 96 -8.26 3.28 3.19
N PHE A 97 -6.93 3.23 3.26
CA PHE A 97 -6.16 1.97 3.25
C PHE A 97 -5.18 1.91 4.42
N PHE A 98 -5.19 0.81 5.16
CA PHE A 98 -4.29 0.61 6.28
C PHE A 98 -2.90 0.17 5.80
N PRO A 99 -1.83 0.55 6.52
CA PRO A 99 -1.79 1.39 7.73
C PRO A 99 -1.60 2.89 7.41
N ALA A 100 -1.72 3.29 6.13
CA ALA A 100 -1.60 4.68 5.69
C ALA A 100 -2.81 5.54 6.07
N ALA A 101 -3.94 4.95 6.45
CA ALA A 101 -5.15 5.67 6.81
C ALA A 101 -4.96 6.53 8.06
N TYR A 102 -5.37 7.80 8.00
CA TYR A 102 -5.48 8.68 9.16
C TYR A 102 -6.41 9.87 8.87
N HIS A 103 -6.85 10.52 9.94
CA HIS A 103 -7.82 11.61 9.90
C HIS A 103 -7.21 12.96 10.29
N HIS A 104 -7.70 14.04 9.67
CA HIS A 104 -7.40 15.40 10.08
C HIS A 104 -8.62 16.31 9.88
N GLY A 105 -8.90 17.19 10.85
CA GLY A 105 -9.96 18.18 10.73
C GLY A 105 -11.36 17.66 11.11
N GLN A 106 -12.39 18.18 10.44
CA GLN A 106 -13.79 17.88 10.73
C GLN A 106 -14.19 16.44 10.37
N ASN A 107 -15.27 15.92 10.95
CA ASN A 107 -15.75 14.56 10.67
C ASN A 107 -15.91 14.33 9.17
N SER A 108 -15.21 13.32 8.66
CA SER A 108 -15.21 12.95 7.25
C SER A 108 -15.09 11.44 7.07
N PHE A 109 -15.27 10.97 5.84
CA PHE A 109 -14.99 9.60 5.47
C PHE A 109 -14.60 9.50 3.99
N ALA A 110 -13.73 8.54 3.71
CA ALA A 110 -13.34 8.09 2.38
C ALA A 110 -13.75 6.63 2.19
N ILE A 111 -13.82 6.18 0.94
CA ILE A 111 -14.18 4.80 0.60
C ILE A 111 -13.04 4.18 -0.22
N GLY A 112 -12.49 3.06 0.25
CA GLY A 112 -11.58 2.20 -0.52
C GLY A 112 -12.34 0.99 -1.04
N ILE A 113 -11.97 0.47 -2.22
CA ILE A 113 -12.64 -0.66 -2.86
C ILE A 113 -11.62 -1.67 -3.38
N GLU A 114 -11.89 -2.95 -3.14
CA GLU A 114 -11.17 -4.06 -3.75
C GLU A 114 -11.92 -4.48 -5.03
N SER A 115 -11.38 -4.12 -6.19
CA SER A 115 -12.00 -4.47 -7.48
C SER A 115 -11.05 -4.94 -8.59
N PRO A 116 -10.07 -5.84 -8.34
CA PRO A 116 -9.19 -6.33 -9.41
C PRO A 116 -9.95 -7.07 -10.50
N ASN A 117 -11.02 -7.77 -10.14
CA ASN A 117 -11.78 -8.59 -11.08
C ASN A 117 -12.39 -7.79 -12.23
N ILE A 118 -12.74 -6.51 -11.99
CA ILE A 118 -13.23 -5.62 -13.05
C ILE A 118 -12.16 -5.44 -14.14
N LEU A 119 -10.89 -5.30 -13.75
CA LEU A 119 -9.77 -5.20 -14.69
C LEU A 119 -9.68 -6.46 -15.53
N THR A 120 -9.59 -7.61 -14.87
CA THR A 120 -9.44 -8.92 -15.52
C THR A 120 -10.60 -9.24 -16.46
N ASP A 121 -11.85 -8.97 -16.04
CA ASP A 121 -13.04 -9.23 -16.85
C ASP A 121 -13.10 -8.35 -18.11
N VAL A 122 -12.64 -7.09 -18.02
CA VAL A 122 -12.52 -6.21 -19.18
C VAL A 122 -11.42 -6.71 -20.11
N PHE A 123 -10.25 -7.07 -19.59
CA PHE A 123 -9.12 -7.50 -20.41
C PHE A 123 -9.32 -8.88 -21.06
N LYS A 124 -10.08 -9.79 -20.44
CA LYS A 124 -10.43 -11.10 -21.02
C LYS A 124 -11.28 -11.01 -22.29
N LYS A 125 -12.01 -9.90 -22.51
CA LYS A 125 -12.84 -9.69 -23.71
C LYS A 125 -12.01 -9.45 -24.98
N GLY A 126 -10.68 -9.35 -24.85
CA GLY A 126 -9.74 -9.29 -25.97
C GLY A 126 -9.24 -7.87 -26.26
N PRO A 127 -8.20 -7.73 -27.10
CA PRO A 127 -7.59 -6.45 -27.44
C PRO A 127 -8.52 -5.69 -28.39
N GLU A 128 -9.46 -4.94 -27.83
CA GLU A 128 -10.13 -3.90 -28.57
C GLU A 128 -9.28 -2.62 -28.52
N ASP A 129 -9.28 -1.85 -29.61
CA ASP A 129 -8.75 -0.48 -29.65
C ASP A 129 -9.34 0.46 -28.58
N LYS A 130 -10.32 -0.03 -27.81
CA LYS A 130 -11.13 0.66 -26.80
C LYS A 130 -10.96 0.14 -25.37
N VAL A 131 -9.88 -0.60 -25.08
CA VAL A 131 -9.70 -1.21 -23.74
C VAL A 131 -9.74 -0.17 -22.61
N LYS A 132 -9.21 1.04 -22.83
CA LYS A 132 -9.22 2.12 -21.83
C LYS A 132 -10.63 2.63 -21.58
N GLU A 133 -11.38 2.86 -22.65
CA GLU A 133 -12.76 3.33 -22.63
C GLU A 133 -13.68 2.31 -21.97
N ASN A 134 -13.54 1.04 -22.35
CA ASN A 134 -14.32 -0.06 -21.78
C ASN A 134 -14.06 -0.20 -20.28
N LEU A 135 -12.78 -0.13 -19.86
CA LEU A 135 -12.41 -0.18 -18.44
C LEU A 135 -13.00 1.01 -17.67
N LYS A 136 -12.91 2.22 -18.23
CA LYS A 136 -13.49 3.42 -17.64
C LYS A 136 -15.00 3.27 -17.43
N VAL A 137 -15.72 2.80 -18.44
CA VAL A 137 -17.18 2.61 -18.39
C VAL A 137 -17.57 1.60 -17.30
N GLU A 138 -16.91 0.45 -17.22
CA GLU A 138 -17.24 -0.57 -16.22
C GLU A 138 -16.90 -0.12 -14.80
N LEU A 139 -15.79 0.59 -14.60
CA LEU A 139 -15.45 1.16 -13.29
C LEU A 139 -16.46 2.22 -12.87
N GLU A 140 -16.81 3.19 -13.73
CA GLU A 140 -17.78 4.23 -13.38
C GLU A 140 -19.17 3.67 -13.08
N LYS A 141 -19.57 2.61 -13.76
CA LYS A 141 -20.83 1.89 -13.50
C LYS A 141 -20.91 1.35 -12.08
N VAL A 142 -19.79 0.92 -11.50
CA VAL A 142 -19.70 0.45 -10.11
C VAL A 142 -19.56 1.61 -9.13
N LEU A 143 -18.75 2.62 -9.47
CA LEU A 143 -18.35 3.67 -8.53
C LEU A 143 -19.37 4.80 -8.38
N LYS A 144 -20.08 5.20 -9.44
CA LYS A 144 -21.05 6.30 -9.39
C LYS A 144 -22.21 6.05 -8.41
N PRO A 145 -22.79 4.83 -8.33
CA PRO A 145 -23.77 4.50 -7.29
C PRO A 145 -23.21 4.64 -5.87
N ILE A 146 -21.96 4.21 -5.64
CA ILE A 146 -21.29 4.29 -4.34
C ILE A 146 -21.09 5.76 -3.94
N GLU A 147 -20.63 6.59 -4.86
CA GLU A 147 -20.49 8.03 -4.62
C GLU A 147 -21.84 8.69 -4.29
N THR A 148 -22.90 8.33 -5.01
CA THR A 148 -24.26 8.85 -4.74
C THR A 148 -24.70 8.54 -3.30
N ILE A 149 -24.44 7.32 -2.83
CA ILE A 149 -24.72 6.90 -1.45
C ILE A 149 -23.83 7.66 -0.46
N GLY A 150 -22.53 7.78 -0.74
CA GLY A 150 -21.58 8.53 0.08
C GLY A 150 -22.01 9.99 0.27
N MET A 151 -22.36 10.69 -0.81
CA MET A 151 -22.86 12.06 -0.73
C MET A 151 -24.16 12.17 0.08
N ALA A 152 -25.07 11.20 -0.04
CA ALA A 152 -26.30 11.18 0.75
C ALA A 152 -26.03 10.99 2.25
N ILE A 153 -25.11 10.09 2.61
CA ILE A 153 -24.68 9.86 3.99
C ILE A 153 -24.05 11.14 4.55
N ALA A 154 -23.10 11.74 3.83
CA ALA A 154 -22.44 12.98 4.22
C ALA A 154 -23.44 14.11 4.50
N LYS A 155 -24.43 14.30 3.60
CA LYS A 155 -25.51 15.28 3.79
C LYS A 155 -26.34 14.99 5.04
N SER A 156 -26.73 13.73 5.26
CA SER A 156 -27.56 13.34 6.41
C SER A 156 -26.85 13.49 7.76
N LYS A 157 -25.54 13.20 7.80
CA LYS A 157 -24.71 13.23 9.02
C LYS A 157 -24.03 14.58 9.26
N LYS A 158 -24.10 15.50 8.29
CA LYS A 158 -23.30 16.74 8.26
C LYS A 158 -21.79 16.45 8.37
N TRP A 159 -21.34 15.41 7.68
CA TRP A 159 -19.92 15.03 7.57
C TRP A 159 -19.40 15.40 6.19
N MET A 160 -18.08 15.45 6.02
CA MET A 160 -17.49 15.52 4.68
C MET A 160 -17.40 14.15 4.04
N TYR A 161 -17.73 14.08 2.76
CA TYR A 161 -17.37 12.95 1.91
C TYR A 161 -16.05 13.29 1.23
N ASP A 162 -14.97 12.59 1.57
CA ASP A 162 -13.63 12.87 1.04
C ASP A 162 -13.47 12.33 -0.38
N GLY A 163 -14.16 11.23 -0.69
CA GLY A 163 -14.19 10.63 -2.03
C GLY A 163 -14.08 9.11 -1.99
N ILE A 164 -13.86 8.54 -3.18
CA ILE A 164 -13.46 7.15 -3.38
C ILE A 164 -11.98 7.15 -3.76
N ASP A 165 -11.17 6.34 -3.08
CA ASP A 165 -9.86 6.00 -3.59
C ASP A 165 -10.03 4.94 -4.68
N THR A 166 -9.76 5.34 -5.93
CA THR A 166 -9.96 4.49 -7.11
C THR A 166 -8.85 3.46 -7.29
N SER A 167 -7.86 3.44 -6.40
CA SER A 167 -6.86 2.39 -6.34
C SER A 167 -7.49 1.00 -6.30
N THR A 168 -7.05 0.13 -7.19
CA THR A 168 -7.44 -1.29 -7.17
C THR A 168 -6.47 -2.06 -6.28
N ALA A 169 -6.93 -2.41 -5.08
CA ALA A 169 -6.26 -3.34 -4.18
C ALA A 169 -6.61 -4.79 -4.55
N PRO A 170 -5.68 -5.76 -4.44
CA PRO A 170 -6.00 -7.17 -4.58
C PRO A 170 -6.90 -7.65 -3.46
N GLY A 171 -7.62 -8.74 -3.73
CA GLY A 171 -8.35 -9.51 -2.71
C GLY A 171 -7.88 -10.97 -2.75
N LEU A 172 -8.30 -11.78 -1.78
CA LEU A 172 -7.89 -13.19 -1.67
C LEU A 172 -8.06 -13.97 -2.99
N ASP A 173 -9.15 -13.71 -3.71
CA ASP A 173 -9.49 -14.38 -4.96
C ASP A 173 -9.20 -13.54 -6.22
N ALA A 174 -8.63 -12.33 -6.06
CA ALA A 174 -8.57 -11.32 -7.12
C ALA A 174 -7.16 -10.72 -7.23
N SER A 175 -6.50 -10.92 -8.37
CA SER A 175 -5.10 -10.55 -8.58
C SER A 175 -4.93 -9.42 -9.60
N ILE A 176 -4.17 -8.40 -9.21
CA ILE A 176 -3.65 -7.34 -10.07
C ILE A 176 -2.58 -7.89 -11.01
N GLY A 177 -1.74 -8.81 -10.53
CA GLY A 177 -0.79 -9.53 -11.38
C GLY A 177 -1.51 -10.25 -12.53
N GLU A 178 -2.58 -11.00 -12.24
CA GLU A 178 -3.41 -11.65 -13.26
C GLU A 178 -4.02 -10.66 -14.24
N ALA A 179 -4.52 -9.51 -13.76
CA ALA A 179 -5.06 -8.46 -14.63
C ALA A 179 -3.99 -7.93 -15.61
N ILE A 180 -2.78 -7.66 -15.13
CA ILE A 180 -1.67 -7.20 -15.97
C ILE A 180 -1.25 -8.26 -16.98
N GLU A 181 -1.15 -9.52 -16.57
CA GLU A 181 -0.80 -10.62 -17.48
C GLU A 181 -1.88 -10.85 -18.53
N THR A 182 -3.15 -10.69 -18.16
CA THR A 182 -4.28 -10.76 -19.10
C THR A 182 -4.22 -9.63 -20.13
N LEU A 183 -3.89 -8.41 -19.72
CA LEU A 183 -3.77 -7.25 -20.62
C LEU A 183 -2.58 -7.38 -21.57
N THR A 184 -1.42 -7.81 -21.04
CA THR A 184 -0.16 -7.82 -21.81
C THR A 184 0.08 -9.12 -22.56
N GLY A 185 -0.56 -10.21 -22.16
CA GLY A 185 -0.26 -11.56 -22.63
C GLY A 185 1.13 -12.06 -22.20
N GLN A 186 1.79 -11.39 -21.25
CA GLN A 186 3.14 -11.68 -20.78
C GLN A 186 3.16 -11.78 -19.24
N PRO A 187 4.05 -12.60 -18.65
CA PRO A 187 4.23 -12.64 -17.20
C PRO A 187 4.55 -11.27 -16.60
N PHE A 188 4.01 -10.96 -15.42
CA PHE A 188 4.36 -9.74 -14.69
C PHE A 188 5.88 -9.71 -14.43
N GLY A 189 6.49 -8.54 -14.62
CA GLY A 189 7.94 -8.36 -14.65
C GLY A 189 8.53 -8.33 -16.06
N SER A 190 7.77 -8.75 -17.07
CA SER A 190 8.21 -8.65 -18.47
C SER A 190 8.19 -7.21 -18.99
N ALA A 191 8.92 -6.96 -20.08
CA ALA A 191 8.71 -5.75 -20.89
C ALA A 191 7.21 -5.64 -21.23
N SER A 192 6.64 -4.43 -21.11
CA SER A 192 5.20 -4.09 -21.10
C SER A 192 4.51 -4.00 -19.72
N THR A 193 5.10 -4.53 -18.64
CA THR A 193 4.52 -4.39 -17.28
C THR A 193 4.35 -2.92 -16.89
N LEU A 194 5.38 -2.09 -17.11
CA LEU A 194 5.33 -0.65 -16.84
C LEU A 194 4.21 0.05 -17.64
N PHE A 195 4.04 -0.31 -18.91
CA PHE A 195 2.97 0.22 -19.75
C PHE A 195 1.59 -0.14 -19.20
N ALA A 196 1.38 -1.40 -18.79
CA ALA A 196 0.12 -1.84 -18.20
C ALA A 196 -0.20 -1.07 -16.91
N CYS A 197 0.78 -0.94 -16.00
CA CYS A 197 0.64 -0.17 -14.77
C CYS A 197 0.26 1.29 -15.04
N ALA A 198 0.91 1.93 -16.02
CA ALA A 198 0.62 3.30 -16.41
C ALA A 198 -0.79 3.44 -17.02
N MET A 199 -1.14 2.57 -17.96
CA MET A 199 -2.43 2.60 -18.65
C MET A 199 -3.61 2.42 -17.68
N ILE A 200 -3.50 1.45 -16.76
CA ILE A 200 -4.52 1.23 -15.73
C ILE A 200 -4.63 2.48 -14.85
N THR A 201 -3.50 2.99 -14.35
CA THR A 201 -3.51 4.17 -13.47
C THR A 201 -4.06 5.42 -14.16
N ASP A 202 -3.79 5.63 -15.45
CA ASP A 202 -4.38 6.71 -16.25
C ASP A 202 -5.91 6.61 -16.26
N VAL A 203 -6.46 5.39 -16.45
CA VAL A 203 -7.90 5.18 -16.40
C VAL A 203 -8.44 5.48 -15.00
N LEU A 204 -7.83 4.94 -13.95
CA LEU A 204 -8.24 5.18 -12.54
C LEU A 204 -8.24 6.68 -12.18
N LYS A 205 -7.31 7.45 -12.74
CA LYS A 205 -7.22 8.90 -12.55
C LYS A 205 -8.17 9.70 -13.46
N SER A 206 -8.77 9.07 -14.47
CA SER A 206 -9.71 9.72 -15.40
C SER A 206 -11.19 9.51 -15.04
N LEU A 207 -11.47 8.73 -13.99
CA LEU A 207 -12.83 8.38 -13.57
C LEU A 207 -13.58 9.62 -13.07
N ASP A 208 -14.82 9.76 -13.52
CA ASP A 208 -15.76 10.82 -13.16
C ASP A 208 -16.46 10.53 -11.83
N VAL A 209 -15.67 10.53 -10.76
CA VAL A 209 -16.10 10.50 -9.35
C VAL A 209 -15.19 11.40 -8.52
N LYS A 210 -15.64 11.85 -7.35
CA LYS A 210 -14.78 12.52 -6.38
C LYS A 210 -13.73 11.52 -5.88
N ARG A 211 -12.47 11.76 -6.25
CA ARG A 211 -11.33 10.92 -5.91
C ARG A 211 -10.60 11.39 -4.66
N CYS A 212 -10.03 10.45 -3.93
CA CYS A 212 -9.13 10.70 -2.80
C CYS A 212 -8.00 9.66 -2.74
N GLY A 213 -7.14 9.77 -1.73
CA GLY A 213 -6.10 8.79 -1.43
C GLY A 213 -5.02 8.65 -2.51
N TYR A 214 -4.59 7.42 -2.80
CA TYR A 214 -3.54 7.14 -3.78
C TYR A 214 -4.03 7.32 -5.22
N SER A 215 -5.28 6.90 -5.52
CA SER A 215 -5.90 6.95 -6.85
C SER A 215 -5.01 6.33 -7.95
N GLY A 216 -4.41 5.18 -7.66
CA GLY A 216 -3.51 4.46 -8.58
C GLY A 216 -3.34 2.98 -8.26
N LEU A 217 -2.74 2.21 -9.15
CA LEU A 217 -2.64 0.75 -8.99
C LEU A 217 -1.86 0.33 -7.73
N MET A 218 -2.38 -0.63 -6.94
CA MET A 218 -1.67 -1.21 -5.80
C MET A 218 -0.94 -2.49 -6.20
N LEU A 219 0.32 -2.65 -5.78
CA LEU A 219 1.14 -3.82 -6.10
C LEU A 219 1.69 -4.52 -4.83
N PRO A 220 0.82 -4.98 -3.89
CA PRO A 220 1.27 -5.63 -2.67
C PRO A 220 1.78 -7.05 -2.96
N VAL A 221 3.09 -7.24 -2.89
CA VAL A 221 3.77 -8.43 -3.44
C VAL A 221 3.22 -9.73 -2.85
N ILE A 222 3.11 -9.81 -1.53
CA ILE A 222 2.63 -11.04 -0.86
C ILE A 222 1.15 -11.00 -0.51
N GLU A 223 0.39 -9.95 -0.84
CA GLU A 223 -1.10 -10.02 -0.75
C GLU A 223 -1.71 -10.48 -2.09
N ASP A 224 -0.94 -10.47 -3.18
CA ASP A 224 -1.37 -10.89 -4.50
C ASP A 224 -0.68 -12.21 -4.92
N LYS A 225 -1.50 -13.23 -5.20
CA LYS A 225 -1.02 -14.57 -5.56
C LYS A 225 -0.11 -14.62 -6.79
N VAL A 226 -0.38 -13.80 -7.82
CA VAL A 226 0.41 -13.79 -9.05
C VAL A 226 1.67 -12.97 -8.84
N LEU A 227 1.61 -11.83 -8.13
CA LEU A 227 2.82 -11.06 -7.80
C LEU A 227 3.78 -11.88 -6.95
N ALA A 228 3.30 -12.58 -5.91
CA ALA A 228 4.09 -13.47 -5.07
C ALA A 228 4.74 -14.60 -5.89
N GLN A 229 3.98 -15.20 -6.82
CA GLN A 229 4.51 -16.21 -7.72
C GLN A 229 5.63 -15.64 -8.61
N ARG A 230 5.41 -14.49 -9.26
CA ARG A 230 6.39 -13.88 -10.17
C ARG A 230 7.63 -13.37 -9.43
N ALA A 231 7.48 -12.87 -8.21
CA ALA A 231 8.60 -12.55 -7.33
C ALA A 231 9.42 -13.82 -6.99
N SER A 232 8.75 -14.94 -6.71
CA SER A 232 9.39 -16.23 -6.44
C SER A 232 10.11 -16.86 -7.64
N GLU A 233 9.67 -16.52 -8.84
CA GLU A 233 10.33 -16.84 -10.11
C GLU A 233 11.51 -15.91 -10.42
N GLY A 234 11.70 -14.82 -9.66
CA GLY A 234 12.74 -13.83 -9.91
C GLY A 234 12.47 -12.96 -11.14
N ARG A 235 11.19 -12.75 -11.48
CA ARG A 235 10.77 -12.00 -12.69
C ARG A 235 10.89 -10.49 -12.55
N PHE A 236 10.88 -9.98 -11.32
CA PHE A 236 11.09 -8.58 -11.02
C PHE A 236 11.80 -8.43 -9.67
N SER A 237 12.57 -7.36 -9.55
CA SER A 237 13.33 -6.94 -8.37
C SER A 237 12.57 -5.90 -7.55
N VAL A 238 13.08 -5.59 -6.35
CA VAL A 238 12.58 -4.48 -5.54
C VAL A 238 12.73 -3.14 -6.29
N GLN A 239 13.84 -2.96 -7.01
CA GLN A 239 14.08 -1.78 -7.85
C GLN A 239 13.10 -1.67 -9.01
N GLU A 240 12.73 -2.77 -9.66
CA GLU A 240 11.69 -2.77 -10.70
C GLU A 240 10.30 -2.49 -10.13
N LEU A 241 9.99 -2.99 -8.93
CA LEU A 241 8.75 -2.63 -8.23
C LEU A 241 8.70 -1.13 -7.92
N LEU A 242 9.83 -0.54 -7.51
CA LEU A 242 9.96 0.91 -7.34
C LEU A 242 9.83 1.66 -8.67
N LEU A 243 10.37 1.14 -9.77
CA LEU A 243 10.16 1.69 -11.12
C LEU A 243 8.67 1.68 -11.48
N TYR A 244 7.95 0.58 -11.26
CA TYR A 244 6.50 0.52 -11.49
C TYR A 244 5.74 1.49 -10.59
N SER A 245 6.25 1.74 -9.38
CA SER A 245 5.72 2.74 -8.46
C SER A 245 5.76 4.15 -9.03
N SER A 246 6.60 4.46 -10.02
CA SER A 246 6.61 5.77 -10.69
C SER A 246 5.29 6.07 -11.41
N VAL A 247 4.58 5.04 -11.86
CA VAL A 247 3.30 5.14 -12.58
C VAL A 247 2.12 4.49 -11.86
N SER A 248 2.33 3.89 -10.68
CA SER A 248 1.28 3.29 -9.84
C SER A 248 0.99 4.11 -8.55
N GLY A 249 0.17 3.55 -7.64
CA GLY A 249 -0.41 4.25 -6.48
C GLY A 249 0.29 4.04 -5.14
N THR A 250 0.71 2.83 -4.75
CA THR A 250 1.08 2.56 -3.33
C THR A 250 2.57 2.61 -3.01
N GLY A 251 3.48 2.39 -3.96
CA GLY A 251 4.92 2.30 -3.67
C GLY A 251 5.38 0.86 -3.43
N LEU A 252 6.26 0.67 -2.44
CA LEU A 252 6.79 -0.65 -2.09
C LEU A 252 5.86 -1.32 -1.10
N ASP A 253 5.01 -2.20 -1.63
CA ASP A 253 3.87 -2.67 -0.87
C ASP A 253 3.98 -4.16 -0.51
N VAL A 254 3.88 -4.44 0.79
CA VAL A 254 4.06 -5.77 1.43
C VAL A 254 5.20 -6.57 0.81
N VAL A 255 6.41 -5.98 0.80
CA VAL A 255 7.57 -6.54 0.11
C VAL A 255 8.38 -7.44 1.06
N PRO A 256 8.54 -8.75 0.78
CA PRO A 256 9.26 -9.67 1.65
C PRO A 256 10.77 -9.53 1.43
N LEU A 257 11.50 -9.19 2.48
CA LEU A 257 12.93 -8.90 2.47
C LEU A 257 13.69 -9.80 3.47
N PRO A 258 15.02 -9.95 3.32
CA PRO A 258 15.82 -10.74 4.25
C PRO A 258 15.71 -10.20 5.67
N GLY A 259 15.62 -11.10 6.66
CA GLY A 259 15.54 -10.71 8.07
C GLY A 259 16.75 -9.94 8.56
N GLU A 260 17.91 -10.20 7.97
CA GLU A 260 19.19 -9.56 8.31
C GLU A 260 19.47 -8.28 7.48
N THR A 261 18.49 -7.75 6.74
CA THR A 261 18.66 -6.48 6.02
C THR A 261 19.01 -5.37 7.00
N SER A 262 20.13 -4.69 6.77
CA SER A 262 20.62 -3.64 7.66
C SER A 262 19.69 -2.42 7.69
N ILE A 263 19.65 -1.71 8.82
CA ILE A 263 18.89 -0.46 8.97
C ILE A 263 19.28 0.53 7.87
N THR A 264 20.58 0.70 7.59
CA THR A 264 21.07 1.59 6.52
C THR A 264 20.55 1.21 5.13
N THR A 265 20.44 -0.09 4.83
CA THR A 265 19.84 -0.55 3.57
C THR A 265 18.36 -0.17 3.49
N ILE A 266 17.63 -0.32 4.60
CA ILE A 266 16.20 0.06 4.68
C ILE A 266 16.06 1.59 4.53
N GLU A 267 16.90 2.38 5.20
CA GLU A 267 16.91 3.84 5.07
C GLU A 267 17.10 4.28 3.62
N ASN A 268 18.10 3.73 2.92
CA ASN A 268 18.34 4.05 1.52
C ASN A 268 17.13 3.71 0.64
N LEU A 269 16.50 2.56 0.87
CA LEU A 269 15.29 2.18 0.14
C LEU A 269 14.11 3.13 0.42
N LEU A 270 13.94 3.57 1.67
CA LEU A 270 12.92 4.56 2.05
C LEU A 270 13.22 5.93 1.44
N ILE A 271 14.49 6.33 1.35
CA ILE A 271 14.94 7.55 0.66
C ILE A 271 14.60 7.49 -0.83
N ASP A 272 14.77 6.34 -1.47
CA ASP A 272 14.41 6.16 -2.88
C ASP A 272 12.88 6.28 -3.08
N VAL A 273 12.08 5.69 -2.19
CA VAL A 273 10.61 5.86 -2.18
C VAL A 273 10.21 7.33 -1.99
N ALA A 274 10.82 8.01 -1.01
CA ALA A 274 10.58 9.42 -0.74
C ALA A 274 10.98 10.32 -1.93
N SER A 275 12.14 10.05 -2.53
CA SER A 275 12.64 10.78 -3.70
C SER A 275 11.72 10.62 -4.90
N LEU A 276 11.25 9.39 -5.17
CA LEU A 276 10.30 9.13 -6.24
C LEU A 276 8.96 9.82 -6.00
N SER A 277 8.48 9.82 -4.76
CA SER A 277 7.26 10.53 -4.37
C SER A 277 7.40 12.05 -4.61
N LEU A 278 8.50 12.65 -4.16
CA LEU A 278 8.74 14.09 -4.27
C LEU A 278 9.01 14.55 -5.71
N LYS A 279 9.48 13.66 -6.59
CA LYS A 279 9.74 13.98 -8.00
C LYS A 279 8.47 14.37 -8.75
N TYR A 280 7.31 13.82 -8.37
CA TYR A 280 6.03 14.05 -9.03
C TYR A 280 5.09 14.83 -8.10
N THR A 281 4.36 15.78 -8.67
CA THR A 281 3.40 16.58 -7.92
C THR A 281 2.27 15.70 -7.36
N ASP A 282 2.05 15.77 -6.03
CA ASP A 282 0.96 15.06 -5.32
C ASP A 282 1.00 13.53 -5.42
N LYS A 283 2.19 12.94 -5.63
CA LYS A 283 2.32 11.49 -5.68
C LYS A 283 2.54 10.91 -4.28
N ALA A 284 1.45 10.49 -3.64
CA ALA A 284 1.52 9.68 -2.43
C ALA A 284 2.19 8.34 -2.73
N LEU A 285 3.18 7.95 -1.93
CA LEU A 285 3.76 6.61 -1.91
C LEU A 285 3.95 6.16 -0.47
N SER A 286 3.95 4.85 -0.27
CA SER A 286 4.22 4.22 1.01
C SER A 286 5.21 3.07 0.84
N ALA A 287 5.85 2.69 1.95
CA ALA A 287 6.65 1.50 2.03
C ALA A 287 6.17 0.62 3.19
N ARG A 288 5.71 -0.59 2.84
CA ARG A 288 5.39 -1.70 3.74
C ARG A 288 6.41 -2.80 3.50
N LEU A 289 7.45 -2.83 4.32
CA LEU A 289 8.58 -3.75 4.17
C LEU A 289 8.50 -4.88 5.21
N PHE A 290 8.60 -6.12 4.75
CA PHE A 290 8.48 -7.33 5.57
C PHE A 290 9.83 -8.00 5.69
N LEU A 291 10.64 -7.62 6.68
CA LEU A 291 11.85 -8.38 6.98
C LEU A 291 11.45 -9.72 7.58
N ILE A 292 11.88 -10.82 6.96
CA ILE A 292 11.48 -12.18 7.37
C ILE A 292 12.58 -12.77 8.29
N PRO A 293 12.35 -12.88 9.62
CA PRO A 293 13.39 -13.31 10.55
C PRO A 293 13.97 -14.69 10.22
N GLY A 294 15.30 -14.79 10.26
CA GLY A 294 16.01 -16.04 9.98
C GLY A 294 15.98 -16.50 8.51
N LYS A 295 15.46 -15.68 7.59
CA LYS A 295 15.42 -15.98 6.15
C LYS A 295 16.31 -15.06 5.35
N LYS A 296 16.94 -15.64 4.33
CA LYS A 296 17.79 -14.98 3.33
C LYS A 296 17.06 -14.87 1.99
N ALA A 297 17.56 -14.00 1.13
CA ALA A 297 17.03 -13.86 -0.23
C ALA A 297 16.99 -15.21 -0.96
N GLY A 298 15.87 -15.48 -1.65
CA GLY A 298 15.61 -16.72 -2.38
C GLY A 298 15.03 -17.86 -1.53
N GLU A 299 15.01 -17.75 -0.20
CA GLU A 299 14.35 -18.75 0.65
C GLU A 299 12.83 -18.57 0.62
N MET A 300 12.09 -19.69 0.60
CA MET A 300 10.64 -19.67 0.70
C MET A 300 10.19 -19.31 2.13
N VAL A 301 9.20 -18.42 2.22
CA VAL A 301 8.44 -18.13 3.44
C VAL A 301 6.97 -18.50 3.26
N THR A 302 6.37 -19.01 4.33
CA THR A 302 4.95 -19.34 4.42
C THR A 302 4.39 -18.58 5.62
N PHE A 303 3.19 -18.03 5.45
CA PHE A 303 2.51 -17.21 6.45
C PHE A 303 1.31 -17.97 7.02
N GLU A 304 0.98 -17.69 8.28
CA GLU A 304 -0.26 -18.19 8.89
C GLU A 304 -1.43 -17.24 8.64
N ASN A 305 -1.12 -15.97 8.36
CA ASN A 305 -2.10 -14.97 7.97
C ASN A 305 -2.74 -15.32 6.61
N PRO A 306 -4.07 -15.51 6.55
CA PRO A 306 -4.75 -15.90 5.31
C PRO A 306 -4.70 -14.83 4.21
N TYR A 307 -4.40 -13.58 4.55
CA TYR A 307 -4.22 -12.48 3.60
C TYR A 307 -2.82 -12.43 2.98
N LEU A 308 -1.90 -13.28 3.44
CA LEU A 308 -0.53 -13.34 2.92
C LEU A 308 -0.29 -14.63 2.14
N THR A 309 0.33 -14.49 0.98
CA THR A 309 0.69 -15.57 0.07
C THR A 309 2.15 -15.95 0.27
N SER A 310 2.43 -17.27 0.28
CA SER A 310 3.81 -17.77 0.31
C SER A 310 4.63 -17.23 -0.87
N CYS A 311 5.84 -16.79 -0.59
CA CYS A 311 6.72 -16.17 -1.58
C CYS A 311 8.18 -16.48 -1.23
N LYS A 312 9.09 -16.45 -2.20
CA LYS A 312 10.52 -16.35 -1.88
C LYS A 312 10.83 -14.94 -1.40
N VAL A 313 11.69 -14.84 -0.39
CA VAL A 313 12.24 -13.57 0.07
C VAL A 313 12.98 -12.89 -1.09
N MET A 314 12.61 -11.64 -1.39
CA MET A 314 13.21 -10.87 -2.49
C MET A 314 14.61 -10.39 -2.11
N LYS A 315 15.46 -10.19 -3.11
CA LYS A 315 16.79 -9.59 -2.94
C LYS A 315 16.66 -8.07 -3.01
N ILE A 316 17.42 -7.37 -2.17
CA ILE A 316 17.72 -5.94 -2.33
C ILE A 316 19.13 -5.87 -2.89
N GLU A 317 19.27 -5.29 -4.09
CA GLU A 317 20.56 -5.07 -4.74
C GLU A 317 21.22 -3.76 -4.31
#